data_AF-A0AAX0AUN8-F1
#
_entry.id   AF-A0AAX0AUN8-F1
#
_cell.length_a   1.000
_cell.length_b   1.000
_cell.length_c   1.000
_cell.angle_alpha   90.00
_cell.angle_beta   90.00
_cell.angle_gamma   90.00
#
_symmetry.space_group_name_H-M   'P 1'
#
loop_
_entity.id
_entity.type
_entity.pdbx_description
1 polymer ?
#
loop_
_entity_poly.entity_id
_entity_poly.type
_entity_poly.pdbx_seq_one_letter_code
_entity_poly.pdbx_strand_id
1 'polypeptide(L)'
;MDNSKYEIKMNRYPEKIISEAWEKADKTQKPVLINSCELDFSIEIDGRENTSNDIVVSFLLNIREADNIVQEFCKNSFQHGKFDIRNYMVSLEWITFETDKVVMGYWGEFVNIELRAIFSIKNGVWEKIDIYYQ
;
A
#
# COMPACT_ATOMS: atom_id res chain seq x y z
N MET A 1 -28.01 2.40 11.16
CA MET A 1 -27.47 2.25 9.80
C MET A 1 -26.86 0.87 9.72
N ASP A 2 -27.20 0.11 8.69
CA ASP A 2 -26.61 -1.21 8.47
C ASP A 2 -25.15 -1.02 8.02
N ASN A 3 -24.22 -1.16 8.97
CA ASN A 3 -22.79 -1.03 8.75
C ASN A 3 -22.17 -2.34 8.22
N SER A 4 -22.97 -3.38 7.95
CA SER A 4 -22.49 -4.70 7.47
C SER A 4 -21.70 -4.65 6.16
N LYS A 5 -21.80 -3.54 5.40
CA LYS A 5 -21.08 -3.34 4.14
C LYS A 5 -19.76 -2.57 4.25
N TYR A 6 -19.44 -1.98 5.41
CA TYR A 6 -18.22 -1.19 5.60
C TYR A 6 -17.26 -1.96 6.48
N GLU A 7 -16.28 -2.60 5.86
CA GLU A 7 -15.26 -3.40 6.54
C GLU A 7 -13.88 -3.06 5.99
N ILE A 8 -12.92 -2.93 6.90
CA ILE A 8 -11.50 -2.81 6.56
C ILE A 8 -11.00 -4.18 6.08
N LYS A 9 -10.60 -4.25 4.81
CA LYS A 9 -10.26 -5.51 4.13
C LYS A 9 -8.78 -5.85 4.30
N MET A 10 -8.49 -7.06 4.77
CA MET A 10 -7.13 -7.60 4.86
C MET A 10 -6.79 -8.45 3.63
N ASN A 11 -5.49 -8.73 3.43
CA ASN A 11 -4.96 -9.61 2.39
C ASN A 11 -5.35 -9.19 0.95
N ARG A 12 -5.42 -7.88 0.70
CA ARG A 12 -5.90 -7.30 -0.56
C ARG A 12 -4.98 -7.55 -1.76
N TYR A 13 -3.70 -7.83 -1.52
CA TYR A 13 -2.68 -7.94 -2.56
C TYR A 13 -1.97 -9.30 -2.53
N PRO A 14 -2.56 -10.38 -3.07
CA PRO A 14 -1.89 -11.67 -3.17
C PRO A 14 -0.59 -11.57 -3.97
N GLU A 15 0.48 -12.19 -3.44
CA GLU A 15 1.84 -12.13 -4.01
C GLU A 15 1.87 -12.50 -5.50
N LYS A 16 1.19 -13.57 -5.89
CA LYS A 16 1.12 -14.01 -7.30
C LYS A 16 0.57 -12.91 -8.22
N ILE A 17 -0.50 -12.23 -7.82
CA ILE A 17 -1.14 -11.20 -8.65
C ILE A 17 -0.23 -9.98 -8.77
N ILE A 18 0.46 -9.62 -7.69
CA ILE A 18 1.42 -8.50 -7.69
C ILE A 18 2.63 -8.82 -8.58
N SER A 19 3.18 -10.02 -8.47
CA SER A 19 4.29 -10.47 -9.33
C SER A 19 3.90 -10.45 -10.80
N GLU A 20 2.73 -10.99 -11.15
CA GLU A 20 2.24 -10.97 -12.52
C GLU A 20 1.97 -9.55 -13.04
N ALA A 21 1.39 -8.67 -12.21
CA ALA A 21 1.15 -7.29 -12.57
C ALA A 21 2.47 -6.53 -12.79
N TRP A 22 3.46 -6.76 -11.90
CA TRP A 22 4.80 -6.22 -12.06
C TRP A 22 5.47 -6.73 -13.32
N GLU A 23 5.42 -8.03 -13.63
CA GLU A 23 6.02 -8.62 -14.84
C GLU A 23 5.41 -8.06 -16.13
N LYS A 24 4.09 -7.83 -16.16
CA LYS A 24 3.37 -7.29 -17.33
C LYS A 24 3.53 -5.78 -17.51
N ALA A 25 3.84 -5.04 -16.45
CA ALA A 25 3.91 -3.59 -16.50
C ALA A 25 4.95 -3.06 -17.49
N ASP A 26 4.69 -1.89 -18.09
CA ASP A 26 5.65 -1.20 -18.94
C ASP A 26 6.68 -0.43 -18.09
N LYS A 27 7.87 -1.00 -17.91
CA LYS A 27 8.93 -0.38 -17.09
C LYS A 27 9.59 0.81 -17.79
N THR A 28 9.24 1.14 -19.04
CA THR A 28 9.76 2.34 -19.72
C THR A 28 9.08 3.62 -19.24
N GLN A 29 7.91 3.50 -18.58
CA GLN A 29 7.16 4.61 -18.01
C GLN A 29 7.72 5.07 -16.66
N LYS A 30 7.43 6.32 -16.31
CA LYS A 30 7.72 6.95 -15.02
C LYS A 30 6.55 7.85 -14.61
N PRO A 31 5.73 7.47 -13.61
CA PRO A 31 5.81 6.23 -12.81
C PRO A 31 5.46 4.97 -13.63
N VAL A 32 5.85 3.80 -13.13
CA VAL A 32 5.41 2.50 -13.68
C VAL A 32 4.06 2.15 -13.07
N LEU A 33 3.06 1.86 -13.90
CA LEU A 33 1.75 1.46 -13.42
C LEU A 33 1.62 -0.07 -13.34
N ILE A 34 1.27 -0.58 -12.16
CA ILE A 34 0.78 -1.95 -11.99
C ILE A 34 -0.72 -1.92 -11.73
N ASN A 35 -1.48 -2.84 -12.32
CA ASN A 35 -2.92 -2.93 -12.11
C ASN A 35 -3.40 -4.37 -12.20
N SER A 36 -4.59 -4.61 -11.65
CA SER A 36 -5.31 -5.88 -11.79
C SER A 36 -6.79 -5.61 -11.96
N CYS A 37 -7.35 -6.03 -13.09
CA CYS A 37 -8.81 -6.02 -13.29
C CYS A 37 -9.53 -7.05 -12.41
N GLU A 38 -8.85 -8.12 -11.99
CA GLU A 38 -9.43 -9.16 -11.12
C GLU A 38 -9.71 -8.63 -9.72
N LEU A 39 -8.80 -7.82 -9.19
CA LEU A 39 -8.89 -7.26 -7.83
C LEU A 39 -9.25 -5.78 -7.80
N ASP A 40 -9.47 -5.16 -8.95
CA ASP A 40 -9.83 -3.75 -9.12
C ASP A 40 -8.87 -2.81 -8.39
N PHE A 41 -7.57 -2.90 -8.70
CA PHE A 41 -6.56 -1.96 -8.20
C PHE A 41 -5.69 -1.40 -9.33
N SER A 42 -5.14 -0.22 -9.06
CA SER A 42 -4.15 0.47 -9.87
C SER A 42 -3.18 1.17 -8.93
N ILE A 43 -1.88 0.86 -9.02
CA ILE A 43 -0.85 1.41 -8.13
C ILE A 43 0.28 1.98 -8.98
N GLU A 44 0.62 3.23 -8.73
CA GLU A 44 1.77 3.89 -9.33
C GLU A 44 3.06 3.55 -8.56
N ILE A 45 4.10 3.11 -9.29
CA ILE A 45 5.40 2.77 -8.73
C ILE A 45 6.44 3.78 -9.22
N ASP A 46 6.96 4.60 -8.31
CA ASP A 46 7.92 5.66 -8.60
C ASP A 46 9.25 5.49 -7.83
N GLY A 47 10.30 6.18 -8.26
CA GLY A 47 11.60 6.20 -7.59
C GLY A 47 12.40 4.91 -7.69
N ARG A 48 11.90 3.90 -8.42
CA ARG A 48 12.54 2.59 -8.61
C ARG A 48 13.94 2.66 -9.22
N GLU A 49 14.27 3.74 -9.94
CA GLU A 49 15.59 4.00 -10.52
C GLU A 49 16.65 4.36 -9.48
N ASN A 50 16.22 4.75 -8.27
CA ASN A 50 17.10 5.13 -7.18
C ASN A 50 17.57 3.92 -6.36
N THR A 51 17.07 2.73 -6.68
CA THR A 51 17.34 1.49 -5.94
C THR A 51 17.54 0.30 -6.89
N SER A 52 17.95 -0.85 -6.35
CA SER A 52 18.10 -2.06 -7.16
C SER A 52 16.75 -2.70 -7.47
N ASN A 53 16.64 -3.34 -8.63
CA ASN A 53 15.44 -4.09 -8.99
C ASN A 53 15.11 -5.19 -7.97
N ASP A 54 16.13 -5.79 -7.34
CA ASP A 54 15.94 -6.81 -6.31
C ASP A 54 15.24 -6.25 -5.07
N ILE A 55 15.55 -5.00 -4.67
CA ILE A 55 14.87 -4.31 -3.56
C ILE A 55 13.42 -4.01 -3.94
N VAL A 56 13.17 -3.55 -5.18
CA VAL A 56 11.81 -3.29 -5.67
C VAL A 56 10.98 -4.56 -5.63
N VAL A 57 11.47 -5.64 -6.24
CA VAL A 57 10.78 -6.92 -6.26
C VAL A 57 10.59 -7.47 -4.85
N SER A 58 11.62 -7.40 -3.99
CA SER A 58 11.51 -7.83 -2.59
C SER A 58 10.40 -7.10 -1.85
N PHE A 59 10.26 -5.78 -2.02
CA PHE A 59 9.17 -5.03 -1.39
C PHE A 59 7.81 -5.40 -1.98
N LEU A 60 7.71 -5.51 -3.30
CA LEU A 60 6.45 -5.88 -3.97
C LEU A 60 5.95 -7.26 -3.54
N LEU A 61 6.84 -8.23 -3.32
CA LEU A 61 6.46 -9.53 -2.74
C LEU A 61 5.98 -9.40 -1.27
N ASN A 62 6.42 -8.38 -0.55
CA ASN A 62 6.01 -8.08 0.82
C ASN A 62 4.79 -7.13 0.91
N ILE A 63 4.26 -6.65 -0.21
CA ILE A 63 3.22 -5.60 -0.23
C ILE A 63 1.96 -6.03 0.52
N ARG A 64 1.59 -7.32 0.50
CA ARG A 64 0.45 -7.84 1.25
C ARG A 64 0.59 -7.59 2.74
N GLU A 65 1.78 -7.88 3.27
CA GLU A 65 2.07 -7.74 4.69
C GLU A 65 2.16 -6.27 5.07
N ALA A 66 2.82 -5.45 4.25
CA ALA A 66 2.87 -4.01 4.43
C ALA A 66 1.46 -3.39 4.44
N ASP A 67 0.59 -3.80 3.51
CA ASP A 67 -0.80 -3.36 3.47
C ASP A 67 -1.59 -3.83 4.69
N ASN A 68 -1.45 -5.09 5.11
CA ASN A 68 -2.09 -5.60 6.31
C ASN A 68 -1.76 -4.75 7.54
N ILE A 69 -0.50 -4.32 7.69
CA ILE A 69 -0.06 -3.44 8.79
C ILE A 69 -0.81 -2.09 8.73
N VAL A 70 -1.01 -1.53 7.53
CA VAL A 70 -1.76 -0.28 7.35
C VAL A 70 -3.24 -0.46 7.67
N GLN A 71 -3.85 -1.54 7.19
CA GLN A 71 -5.25 -1.83 7.45
C GLN A 71 -5.50 -2.09 8.95
N GLU A 72 -4.57 -2.74 9.63
CA GLU A 72 -4.63 -2.92 11.08
C GLU A 72 -4.46 -1.59 11.83
N PHE A 73 -3.56 -0.70 11.36
CA PHE A 73 -3.47 0.67 11.88
C PHE A 73 -4.80 1.43 11.76
N CYS A 74 -5.45 1.36 10.59
CA CYS A 74 -6.75 1.97 10.35
C CYS A 74 -7.83 1.39 11.26
N LYS A 75 -7.84 0.06 11.44
CA LYS A 75 -8.79 -0.64 12.32
C LYS A 75 -8.62 -0.23 13.77
N ASN A 76 -7.39 -0.18 14.25
CA ASN A 76 -7.06 0.25 15.60
C ASN A 76 -7.43 1.73 15.81
N SER A 77 -7.17 2.58 14.81
CA SER A 77 -7.54 4.00 14.84
C SER A 77 -9.05 4.20 14.88
N PHE A 78 -9.81 3.41 14.13
CA PHE A 78 -11.28 3.41 14.19
C PHE A 78 -11.79 2.98 15.58
N GLN A 79 -11.27 1.87 16.12
CA GLN A 79 -11.71 1.34 17.42
C GLN A 79 -11.50 2.30 18.60
N HIS A 80 -10.49 3.17 18.52
CA HIS A 80 -10.19 4.16 19.55
C HIS A 80 -10.60 5.60 19.16
N GLY A 81 -11.09 5.78 17.95
CA GLY A 81 -11.46 7.06 17.37
C GLY A 81 -12.92 7.44 17.64
N LYS A 82 -13.29 8.66 17.22
CA LYS A 82 -14.66 9.18 17.34
C LYS A 82 -15.43 9.22 16.02
N PHE A 83 -14.73 8.97 14.91
CA PHE A 83 -15.28 9.06 13.56
C PHE A 83 -15.86 7.72 13.08
N ASP A 84 -16.73 7.82 12.09
CA ASP A 84 -17.30 6.68 11.36
C ASP A 84 -16.20 5.90 10.62
N ILE A 85 -16.36 4.56 10.50
CA ILE A 85 -15.39 3.66 9.85
C ILE A 85 -14.95 4.12 8.46
N ARG A 86 -15.83 4.80 7.71
CA ARG A 86 -15.54 5.37 6.39
C ARG A 86 -14.37 6.36 6.39
N ASN A 87 -14.03 6.94 7.54
CA ASN A 87 -12.87 7.83 7.70
C ASN A 87 -11.54 7.08 7.82
N TYR A 88 -11.56 5.75 7.90
CA TYR A 88 -10.37 4.92 8.06
C TYR A 88 -10.22 3.91 6.92
N MET A 89 -11.16 3.88 5.98
CA MET A 89 -11.09 3.03 4.79
C MET A 89 -10.24 3.72 3.74
N VAL A 90 -9.11 3.10 3.40
CA VAL A 90 -8.12 3.67 2.50
C VAL A 90 -7.65 2.67 1.44
N SER A 91 -7.46 3.17 0.22
CA SER A 91 -6.93 2.42 -0.92
C SER A 91 -5.48 2.78 -1.14
N LEU A 92 -4.64 1.80 -1.49
CA LEU A 92 -3.25 2.06 -1.88
C LEU A 92 -3.22 2.56 -3.32
N GLU A 93 -2.55 3.70 -3.53
CA GLU A 93 -2.62 4.43 -4.80
C GLU A 93 -1.23 4.59 -5.41
N TRP A 94 -0.21 4.76 -4.58
CA TRP A 94 1.17 4.87 -5.05
C TRP A 94 2.18 4.30 -4.05
N ILE A 95 3.33 3.90 -4.59
CA ILE A 95 4.53 3.47 -3.86
C ILE A 95 5.72 4.21 -4.43
N THR A 96 6.48 4.88 -3.56
CA THR A 96 7.73 5.54 -3.94
C THR A 96 8.91 4.87 -3.25
N PHE A 97 9.90 4.48 -4.05
CA PHE A 97 11.17 3.98 -3.58
C PHE A 97 12.16 5.14 -3.39
N GLU A 98 12.60 5.34 -2.15
CA GLU A 98 13.68 6.26 -1.79
C GLU A 98 14.96 5.46 -1.46
N THR A 99 16.07 6.16 -1.19
CA THR A 99 17.38 5.53 -1.00
C THR A 99 17.41 4.49 0.14
N ASP A 100 16.68 4.73 1.23
CA ASP A 100 16.71 3.92 2.46
C ASP A 100 15.35 3.43 2.93
N LYS A 101 14.28 3.81 2.23
CA LYS A 101 12.91 3.52 2.63
C LYS A 101 11.98 3.42 1.43
N VAL A 102 10.82 2.84 1.68
CA VAL A 102 9.69 2.81 0.77
C VAL A 102 8.52 3.52 1.42
N VAL A 103 7.91 4.44 0.67
CA VAL A 103 6.73 5.18 1.11
C VAL A 103 5.54 4.68 0.32
N MET A 104 4.51 4.24 1.02
CA MET A 104 3.22 3.85 0.47
C MET A 104 2.21 4.96 0.76
N GLY A 105 1.53 5.42 -0.28
CA GLY A 105 0.50 6.45 -0.18
C GLY A 105 -0.88 5.91 -0.44
N TYR A 106 -1.78 6.26 0.47
CA TYR A 106 -3.15 5.80 0.49
C TYR A 106 -4.12 6.96 0.45
N TRP A 107 -5.20 6.84 -0.33
CA TRP A 107 -6.32 7.78 -0.32
C TRP A 107 -7.54 7.19 0.37
N GLY A 108 -8.29 8.03 1.09
CA GLY A 108 -9.56 7.65 1.69
C GLY A 108 -10.61 7.32 0.63
N GLU A 109 -11.29 6.18 0.79
CA GLU A 109 -12.31 5.72 -0.16
C GLU A 109 -13.58 6.59 -0.15
N PHE A 110 -13.88 7.21 1.00
CA PHE A 110 -15.13 7.95 1.22
C PHE A 110 -14.94 9.38 1.70
N VAL A 111 -13.71 9.74 2.07
CA VAL A 111 -13.36 11.05 2.60
C VAL A 111 -12.02 11.48 2.02
N ASN A 112 -11.85 12.78 1.83
CA ASN A 112 -10.61 13.34 1.29
C ASN A 112 -9.53 13.38 2.36
N ILE A 113 -8.86 12.25 2.59
CA ILE A 113 -7.73 12.09 3.50
C ILE A 113 -6.62 11.32 2.80
N GLU A 114 -5.38 11.67 3.08
CA GLU A 114 -4.20 10.90 2.68
C GLU A 114 -3.62 10.21 3.91
N LEU A 115 -3.23 8.95 3.76
CA LEU A 115 -2.45 8.22 4.75
C LEU A 115 -1.14 7.77 4.12
N ARG A 116 -0.05 7.93 4.88
CA ARG A 116 1.28 7.48 4.48
C ARG A 116 1.77 6.38 5.40
N ALA A 117 2.38 5.36 4.81
CA ALA A 117 3.07 4.31 5.52
C ALA A 117 4.51 4.20 5.02
N ILE A 118 5.47 4.18 5.95
CA ILE A 118 6.89 4.19 5.65
C ILE A 118 7.50 2.89 6.13
N PHE A 119 8.23 2.23 5.24
CA PHE A 119 8.91 0.96 5.51
C PHE A 119 10.40 1.08 5.18
N SER A 120 11.24 0.34 5.90
CA SER A 120 12.67 0.21 5.58
C SER A 120 13.09 -1.24 5.68
N ILE A 121 14.11 -1.64 4.94
CA ILE A 121 14.68 -2.98 5.04
C ILE A 121 15.83 -3.00 6.06
N LYS A 122 15.75 -3.87 7.07
CA LYS A 122 16.81 -4.11 8.04
C LYS A 122 17.09 -5.59 8.16
N ASN A 123 18.35 -5.99 8.01
CA ASN A 123 18.76 -7.40 8.04
C ASN A 123 17.94 -8.30 7.10
N GLY A 124 17.54 -7.78 5.93
CA GLY A 124 16.73 -8.51 4.95
C GLY A 124 15.23 -8.60 5.25
N VAL A 125 14.76 -7.96 6.32
CA VAL A 125 13.34 -7.93 6.71
C VAL A 125 12.79 -6.52 6.56
N TRP A 126 11.61 -6.40 5.97
CA TRP A 126 10.90 -5.13 5.86
C TRP A 126 10.21 -4.78 7.18
N GLU A 127 10.56 -3.63 7.74
CA GLU A 127 10.02 -3.12 9.00
C GLU A 127 9.23 -1.83 8.77
N LYS A 128 8.06 -1.73 9.41
CA LYS A 128 7.29 -0.50 9.49
C LYS A 128 8.04 0.52 10.34
N ILE A 129 8.35 1.67 9.75
CA ILE A 129 8.93 2.82 10.45
C ILE A 129 7.81 3.67 11.03
N ASP A 130 6.90 4.16 10.19
CA ASP A 130 5.84 5.07 10.63
C ASP A 130 4.57 4.94 9.78
N ILE A 131 3.43 5.31 10.37
CA ILE A 131 2.14 5.42 9.67
C ILE A 131 1.39 6.63 10.23
N TYR A 132 0.97 7.55 9.37
CA TYR A 132 0.26 8.75 9.77
C TYR A 132 -0.70 9.26 8.69
N TYR A 133 -1.76 9.95 9.13
CA TYR A 133 -2.64 10.74 8.27
C TYR A 133 -1.99 12.11 7.98
N GLN A 134 -2.17 12.63 6.77
CA GLN A 134 -1.67 13.94 6.34
C GLN A 134 -2.77 15.01 6.33
#